data_AF-E6RGA5-F1
#
_entry.id   AF-E6RGA5-F1
#
_cell.length_a   1.000
_cell.length_b   1.000
_cell.length_c   1.000
_cell.angle_alpha   90.00
_cell.angle_beta   90.00
_cell.angle_gamma   90.00
#
_symmetry.space_group_name_H-M   'P 1'
#
loop_
_entity.id
_entity.type
_entity.pdbx_description
1 polymer ?
#
loop_
_entity_poly.entity_id
_entity_poly.type
_entity_poly.pdbx_seq_one_letter_code
_entity_poly.pdbx_strand_id
1 'polypeptide(L)'
;MSKKGRSGSPVRTPQPVTFRAGCGREWSMTSAEPDLAYTEQAFPECPACMHRVEPEGGPPFCTLRPAGTAHPFAALAGLVLPE
;
A
#
# COMPACT_ATOMS: atom_id res chain seq x y z
N MET A 1 21.16 -30.74 -35.85
CA MET A 1 20.42 -29.49 -35.55
C MET A 1 19.08 -29.87 -34.93
N SER A 2 18.58 -29.31 -33.84
CA SER A 2 19.20 -28.43 -32.81
C SER A 2 18.39 -28.54 -31.51
N LYS A 3 19.04 -28.33 -30.35
CA LYS A 3 18.35 -28.31 -29.03
C LYS A 3 17.46 -27.06 -28.91
N LYS A 4 16.14 -27.21 -28.98
CA LYS A 4 15.18 -26.15 -28.60
C LYS A 4 15.07 -26.06 -27.09
N GLY A 5 15.87 -25.20 -26.47
CA GLY A 5 15.66 -24.80 -25.08
C GLY A 5 14.36 -24.00 -24.95
N ARG A 6 13.44 -24.46 -24.09
CA ARG A 6 12.30 -23.63 -23.65
C ARG A 6 12.82 -22.66 -22.59
N SER A 7 12.93 -21.38 -22.92
CA SER A 7 13.16 -20.32 -21.95
C SER A 7 11.94 -20.18 -21.05
N GLY A 8 11.95 -20.86 -19.90
CA GLY A 8 11.00 -20.59 -18.84
C GLY A 8 11.35 -19.24 -18.22
N SER A 9 10.50 -18.22 -18.42
CA SER A 9 10.56 -17.01 -17.60
C SER A 9 10.35 -17.41 -16.15
N PRO A 10 11.18 -16.94 -15.20
CA PRO A 10 11.00 -17.29 -13.79
C PRO A 10 9.64 -16.77 -13.32
N VAL A 11 8.80 -17.68 -12.81
CA VAL A 11 7.58 -17.30 -12.11
C VAL A 11 8.01 -16.56 -10.85
N ARG A 12 7.88 -15.24 -10.87
CA ARG A 12 8.14 -14.39 -9.71
C ARG A 12 7.05 -14.69 -8.68
N THR A 13 7.40 -15.48 -7.67
CA THR A 13 6.53 -15.72 -6.53
C THR A 13 6.16 -14.38 -5.90
N PRO A 14 4.89 -14.16 -5.53
CA PRO A 14 4.45 -12.89 -4.97
C PRO A 14 5.04 -12.76 -3.55
N GLN A 15 6.12 -11.99 -3.47
CA GLN A 15 6.83 -11.67 -2.24
C GLN A 15 5.93 -10.86 -1.28
N PRO A 16 5.98 -11.13 0.04
CA PRO A 16 5.23 -10.33 1.00
C PRO A 16 5.71 -8.87 0.99
N VAL A 17 4.76 -7.95 1.08
CA VAL A 17 4.99 -6.50 1.09
C VAL A 17 4.59 -5.97 2.47
N THR A 18 5.40 -5.08 3.03
CA THR A 18 5.04 -4.36 4.25
C THR A 18 4.11 -3.20 3.87
N PHE A 19 2.87 -3.27 4.33
CA PHE A 19 1.89 -2.19 4.22
C PHE A 19 1.84 -1.41 5.53
N ARG A 20 1.72 -0.08 5.44
CA ARG A 20 1.69 0.85 6.56
C ARG A 20 0.44 1.71 6.53
N ALA A 21 -0.25 1.82 7.67
CA ALA A 21 -1.34 2.77 7.88
C ALA A 21 -0.81 4.18 8.15
N GLY A 22 -1.64 5.20 7.96
CA GLY A 22 -1.29 6.59 8.32
C GLY A 22 -0.94 6.80 9.80
N CYS A 23 -1.48 5.98 10.72
CA CYS A 23 -1.08 5.97 12.13
C CYS A 23 0.30 5.33 12.41
N GLY A 24 0.96 4.77 11.40
CA GLY A 24 2.26 4.11 11.53
C GLY A 24 2.22 2.63 11.90
N ARG A 25 1.04 2.01 12.07
CA ARG A 25 0.90 0.54 12.18
C ARG A 25 1.32 -0.13 10.87
N GLU A 26 1.95 -1.29 10.95
CA GLU A 26 2.51 -2.02 9.81
C GLU A 26 2.11 -3.50 9.82
N TRP A 27 1.92 -4.06 8.62
CA TRP A 27 1.56 -5.46 8.38
C TRP A 27 2.35 -5.99 7.18
N SER A 28 2.92 -7.19 7.30
CA SER A 28 3.57 -7.88 6.17
C SER A 28 2.58 -8.87 5.54
N MET A 29 2.15 -8.61 4.31
CA MET A 29 1.19 -9.46 3.61
C MET A 29 1.46 -9.54 2.10
N THR A 30 1.09 -10.66 1.50
CA THR A 30 1.22 -10.85 0.05
C THR A 30 -0.01 -10.29 -0.64
N SER A 31 0.13 -9.14 -1.31
CA SER A 31 -0.91 -8.53 -2.15
C SER A 31 -0.28 -7.91 -3.39
N ALA A 32 -1.06 -7.85 -4.48
CA ALA A 32 -0.70 -7.12 -5.70
C ALA A 32 -1.32 -5.70 -5.75
N GLU A 33 -2.26 -5.40 -4.85
CA GLU A 33 -2.97 -4.12 -4.82
C GLU A 33 -2.06 -2.98 -4.34
N PRO A 34 -2.18 -1.77 -4.91
CA PRO A 34 -1.37 -0.61 -4.53
C PRO A 34 -1.74 -0.04 -3.15
N ASP A 35 -2.98 -0.22 -2.72
CA ASP A 35 -3.54 0.27 -1.47
C ASP A 35 -4.54 -0.78 -0.95
N LEU A 36 -4.70 -0.90 0.37
CA LEU A 36 -5.64 -1.83 1.01
C LEU A 36 -6.49 -1.13 2.07
N ALA A 37 -7.72 -1.59 2.28
CA ALA A 37 -8.62 -1.06 3.31
C ALA A 37 -8.58 -1.93 4.58
N TYR A 38 -8.09 -1.37 5.69
CA TYR A 38 -8.16 -1.97 7.01
C TYR A 38 -9.46 -1.58 7.72
N THR A 39 -10.45 -2.46 7.66
CA THR A 39 -11.80 -2.25 8.21
C THR A 39 -11.91 -2.64 9.69
N GLU A 40 -11.13 -3.63 10.16
CA GLU A 40 -11.26 -4.18 11.52
C GLU A 40 -11.06 -3.15 12.63
N GLN A 41 -10.16 -2.16 12.44
CA GLN A 41 -9.89 -1.07 13.39
C GLN A 41 -9.66 -1.54 14.84
N ALA A 42 -9.02 -2.71 15.01
CA ALA A 42 -8.93 -3.41 16.30
C ALA A 42 -8.02 -2.72 17.34
N PHE A 43 -7.39 -1.59 16.99
CA PHE A 43 -6.48 -0.85 17.87
C PHE A 43 -7.22 0.30 18.57
N PRO A 44 -6.97 0.54 19.86
CA PRO A 44 -7.69 1.56 20.64
C PRO A 44 -7.47 2.99 20.13
N GLU A 45 -6.38 3.26 19.41
CA GLU A 45 -6.11 4.55 18.76
C GLU A 45 -6.85 4.76 17.42
N CYS A 46 -7.44 3.72 16.82
CA CYS A 46 -8.09 3.83 15.51
C CYS A 46 -9.21 4.91 15.45
N PRO A 47 -10.12 5.04 16.44
CA PRO A 47 -11.17 6.05 16.42
C PRO A 47 -10.66 7.50 16.43
N ALA A 48 -9.46 7.74 16.97
CA ALA A 48 -8.84 9.06 17.07
C ALA A 48 -7.81 9.33 15.95
N CYS A 49 -7.64 8.39 15.00
CA CYS A 49 -6.67 8.51 13.93
C CYS A 49 -7.11 9.55 12.88
N MET A 50 -6.32 10.61 12.69
CA MET A 50 -6.55 11.62 11.63
C MET A 50 -6.53 11.05 10.19
N HIS A 51 -6.07 9.81 10.00
CA HIS A 51 -6.04 9.10 8.72
C HIS A 51 -7.16 8.06 8.57
N ARG A 52 -8.13 8.05 9.49
CA ARG A 52 -9.36 7.24 9.40
C ARG A 52 -10.29 7.86 8.36
N VAL A 53 -10.80 7.04 7.46
CA VAL A 53 -11.75 7.43 6.42
C VAL A 53 -13.15 7.04 6.88
N GLU A 54 -14.08 8.00 6.84
CA GLU A 54 -15.49 7.80 7.18
C GLU A 54 -16.33 8.04 5.90
N PRO A 55 -16.58 6.99 5.08
CA PRO A 55 -17.34 7.12 3.85
C PRO A 55 -18.84 7.27 4.13
N GLU A 56 -19.54 8.07 3.32
CA GLU A 56 -21.00 8.17 3.39
C GLU A 56 -21.65 6.81 3.12
N GLY A 57 -22.45 6.32 4.09
CA GLY A 57 -23.17 5.05 3.98
C GLY A 57 -22.35 3.77 4.14
N GLY A 58 -21.05 3.86 4.48
CA GLY A 58 -20.17 2.71 4.68
C GLY A 58 -19.55 2.62 6.07
N PRO A 59 -18.98 1.45 6.47
CA PRO A 59 -18.18 1.36 7.67
C PRO A 59 -16.88 2.19 7.51
N PRO A 60 -16.39 2.79 8.60
CA PRO A 60 -15.10 3.50 8.58
C PRO A 60 -13.95 2.51 8.37
N PHE A 61 -12.82 2.99 7.83
CA PHE A 61 -11.63 2.17 7.61
C PHE A 61 -10.34 3.01 7.61
N CYS A 62 -9.18 2.36 7.65
CA CYS A 62 -7.88 3.00 7.44
C CYS A 62 -7.25 2.51 6.13
N THR A 63 -6.70 3.41 5.33
CA THR A 63 -5.93 3.01 4.12
C THR A 63 -4.53 2.55 4.51
N LEU A 64 -4.13 1.37 4.02
CA LEU A 64 -2.79 0.82 4.15
C LEU A 64 -2.04 0.97 2.82
N ARG A 65 -0.79 1.45 2.86
CA ARG A 65 0.04 1.67 1.67
C ARG A 65 1.39 0.96 1.78
N PRO A 66 1.96 0.41 0.71
CA PRO A 66 3.30 -0.20 0.71
C PRO A 66 4.36 0.76 1.25
N ALA A 67 5.01 0.40 2.37
CA ALA A 67 5.92 1.27 3.10
C ALA A 67 7.20 1.65 2.31
N GLY A 68 7.59 0.83 1.32
CA GLY A 68 8.75 1.03 0.47
C GLY A 68 8.47 1.69 -0.89
N THR A 69 7.20 2.03 -1.20
CA THR A 69 6.85 2.65 -2.49
C THR A 69 6.93 4.17 -2.36
N ALA A 70 7.69 4.81 -3.26
CA ALA A 70 7.71 6.27 -3.35
C ALA A 70 6.32 6.82 -3.65
N HIS A 71 5.89 7.84 -2.90
CA HIS A 71 4.61 8.50 -3.14
C HIS A 71 4.52 9.00 -4.59
N PRO A 72 3.37 8.86 -5.30
CA PRO A 72 3.25 9.28 -6.70
C PRO A 72 3.48 10.78 -6.91
N PHE A 73 3.26 11.58 -5.86
CA PHE A 73 3.51 13.02 -5.83
C PHE A 73 4.88 13.41 -5.24
N ALA A 74 5.78 12.45 -4.94
CA ALA A 74 7.11 12.76 -4.39
C ALA A 74 7.94 13.67 -5.32
N ALA A 75 7.73 13.58 -6.64
CA ALA A 75 8.31 14.47 -7.64
C ALA A 75 7.85 15.94 -7.50
N LEU A 76 6.71 16.20 -6.85
CA LEU A 76 6.17 17.55 -6.65
C LEU A 76 6.76 18.25 -5.41
N ALA A 77 7.46 17.53 -4.53
CA ALA A 77 7.96 18.07 -3.26
C ALA A 77 9.03 19.18 -3.41
N GLY A 78 9.60 19.33 -4.62
CA GLY A 78 10.54 20.40 -4.96
C GLY A 78 9.95 21.54 -5.80
N LEU A 79 8.63 21.59 -6.01
CA LEU A 79 8.01 22.65 -6.79
C LEU A 79 7.92 23.96 -6.00
N VAL A 80 8.51 25.02 -6.56
CA VAL A 80 8.29 26.40 -6.12
C VAL A 80 7.05 26.93 -6.85
N LEU A 81 6.00 27.22 -6.09
CA LEU A 81 4.80 27.87 -6.63
C LEU A 81 5.07 29.38 -6.79
N PRO A 82 4.63 30.01 -7.89
CA PRO A 82 4.58 31.47 -7.98
C PRO A 82 3.53 32.05 -7.03
N GLU A 83 3.71 33.32 -6.68
CA GLU A 83 2.80 34.15 -5.86
C GLU A 83 1.53 34.61 -6.60
#